data_AF-A0A0N0T8J0-F1
#
_entry.id   AF-A0A0N0T8J0-F1
#
_cell.length_a   1.000
_cell.length_b   1.000
_cell.length_c   1.000
_cell.angle_alpha   90.00
_cell.angle_beta   90.00
_cell.angle_gamma   90.00
#
_symmetry.space_group_name_H-M   'P 1'
#
loop_
_entity.id
_entity.type
_entity.pdbx_description
1 polymer ?
#
loop_
_entity_poly.entity_id
_entity_poly.type
_entity_poly.pdbx_seq_one_letter_code
_entity_poly.pdbx_strand_id
1 'polypeptide(L)'
;LQQFVNQSPWDWLPVRRRIAERLCEAVGPEVWVVDDVSFPKCGTASVGVARQYCGALGKRANCQVAVSVHAATDTASCPLEWELFLPEEWVHDDRRRQRAGIPE
;
A
#
# COMPACT_ATOMS: atom_id res chain seq x y z
N LEU A 1 2.87 -9.21 -18.50
CA LEU A 1 2.82 -8.41 -17.25
C LEU A 1 1.51 -8.58 -16.50
N GLN A 2 0.33 -8.35 -17.09
CA GLN A 2 -0.96 -8.51 -16.40
C GLN A 2 -1.12 -9.87 -15.70
N GLN A 3 -0.77 -10.96 -16.38
CA GLN A 3 -0.80 -12.31 -15.80
C GLN A 3 0.12 -12.50 -14.59
N PHE A 4 1.22 -11.76 -14.52
CA PHE A 4 2.19 -11.86 -13.44
C PHE A 4 1.87 -10.91 -12.28
N VAL A 5 1.38 -9.70 -12.56
CA VAL A 5 1.17 -8.65 -11.56
C VAL A 5 -0.24 -8.66 -10.97
N ASN A 6 -1.25 -9.07 -11.75
CA ASN A 6 -2.66 -8.97 -11.34
C ASN A 6 -3.37 -10.33 -11.27
N GLN A 7 -3.00 -11.29 -12.11
CA GLN A 7 -3.70 -12.59 -12.22
C GLN A 7 -2.78 -13.77 -11.86
N SER A 8 -1.71 -13.51 -11.10
CA SER A 8 -0.79 -14.56 -10.70
C SER A 8 -1.46 -15.49 -9.69
N PRO A 9 -1.38 -16.81 -9.86
CA PRO A 9 -1.87 -17.77 -8.87
C PRO A 9 -0.89 -17.93 -7.69
N TRP A 10 0.28 -17.31 -7.75
CA TRP A 10 1.28 -17.43 -6.70
C TRP A 10 0.95 -16.54 -5.51
N ASP A 11 1.09 -17.10 -4.31
CA ASP A 11 1.09 -16.31 -3.09
C ASP A 11 2.26 -15.31 -3.12
N TRP A 12 1.95 -14.03 -2.94
CA TRP A 12 2.91 -12.94 -2.95
C TRP A 12 3.62 -12.77 -1.60
N LEU A 13 3.05 -13.29 -0.50
CA LEU A 13 3.60 -13.13 0.85
C LEU A 13 5.04 -13.66 0.97
N PRO A 14 5.40 -14.86 0.45
CA PRO A 14 6.77 -15.35 0.50
C PRO A 14 7.76 -14.45 -0.25
N VAL A 15 7.34 -13.84 -1.36
CA VAL A 15 8.17 -12.93 -2.16
C VAL A 15 8.40 -11.63 -1.40
N ARG A 16 7.34 -11.03 -0.84
CA ARG A 16 7.46 -9.82 0.01
C ARG A 16 8.35 -10.08 1.22
N ARG A 17 8.13 -11.18 1.94
CA ARG A 17 8.96 -11.56 3.09
C ARG A 17 10.44 -11.67 2.71
N ARG A 18 10.76 -12.33 1.59
CA ARG A 18 12.15 -12.49 1.16
C ARG A 18 12.82 -11.16 0.79
N ILE A 19 12.06 -10.24 0.19
CA ILE A 19 12.53 -8.88 -0.10
C ILE A 19 12.78 -8.13 1.22
N ALA A 20 11.85 -8.19 2.17
CA ALA A 20 11.98 -7.54 3.46
C ALA A 20 13.20 -8.03 4.25
N GLU A 21 13.43 -9.34 4.33
CA GLU A 21 14.63 -9.93 4.97
C GLU A 21 15.93 -9.38 4.37
N ARG A 22 16.03 -9.37 3.03
CA ARG A 22 17.21 -8.85 2.33
C ARG A 22 17.41 -7.35 2.54
N LEU A 23 16.32 -6.58 2.58
CA LEU A 23 16.38 -5.15 2.83
C LEU A 23 16.78 -4.85 4.28
N CYS A 24 16.29 -5.62 5.25
CA CYS A 24 16.73 -5.51 6.64
C CYS A 24 18.23 -5.77 6.79
N GLU A 25 18.75 -6.83 6.16
CA GLU A 25 20.18 -7.14 6.16
C GLU A 25 21.01 -6.03 5.49
N ALA A 26 20.53 -5.49 4.36
CA ALA A 26 21.25 -4.47 3.61
C ALA A 26 21.23 -3.09 4.28
N VAL A 27 20.11 -2.72 4.93
CA VAL A 27 19.95 -1.42 5.60
C VAL A 27 20.53 -1.41 7.01
N GLY A 28 20.46 -2.53 7.74
CA GLY A 28 20.85 -2.58 9.15
C GLY A 28 20.07 -1.54 9.98
N PRO A 29 18.72 -1.65 10.04
CA PRO A 29 17.87 -0.58 10.55
C PRO A 29 18.17 -0.24 12.02
N GLU A 30 18.30 1.06 12.29
CA GLU A 30 18.40 1.62 13.65
C GLU A 30 17.02 1.96 14.20
N VAL A 31 16.07 2.29 13.31
CA VAL A 31 14.70 2.63 13.65
C VAL A 31 13.70 2.03 12.66
N TRP A 32 12.46 1.93 13.12
CA TRP A 32 11.29 1.55 12.31
C TRP A 32 10.39 2.77 12.13
N VAL A 33 10.02 3.08 10.90
CA VAL A 33 9.16 4.23 10.58
C VAL A 33 7.84 3.73 10.02
N VAL A 34 6.73 4.25 10.55
CA VAL A 34 5.41 4.13 9.92
C VAL A 34 5.18 5.40 9.14
N ASP A 35 4.90 5.26 7.85
CA ASP A 35 4.65 6.38 6.94
C ASP A 35 3.43 6.09 6.05
N ASP A 36 2.83 7.15 5.51
CA ASP A 36 1.76 7.04 4.52
C ASP A 36 2.14 7.72 3.21
N VAL A 37 1.85 7.05 2.10
CA VAL A 37 2.06 7.58 0.76
C VAL A 37 0.75 7.63 -0.01
N SER A 38 0.44 8.81 -0.53
CA SER A 38 -0.80 9.06 -1.28
C SER A 38 -0.57 9.00 -2.80
N PHE A 39 -1.45 8.31 -3.51
CA PHE A 39 -1.45 8.19 -4.97
C PHE A 39 -2.68 8.89 -5.55
N PRO A 40 -2.54 10.04 -6.25
CA PRO A 40 -3.66 10.68 -6.94
C PRO A 40 -4.34 9.74 -7.93
N LYS A 41 -5.68 9.77 -7.98
CA LYS A 41 -6.48 8.91 -8.87
C LYS A 41 -7.62 9.68 -9.51
N CYS A 42 -8.02 9.23 -10.69
CA CYS A 42 -9.25 9.64 -11.36
C CYS A 42 -10.26 8.48 -11.33
N GLY A 43 -11.52 8.75 -11.00
CA GLY A 43 -12.58 7.74 -10.92
C GLY A 43 -12.66 6.99 -9.58
N THR A 44 -13.49 5.95 -9.53
CA THR A 44 -13.91 5.26 -8.29
C THR A 44 -13.53 3.78 -8.21
N ALA A 45 -12.92 3.24 -9.26
CA ALA A 45 -12.67 1.80 -9.42
C ALA A 45 -11.41 1.29 -8.71
N SER A 46 -10.44 2.15 -8.38
CA SER A 46 -9.21 1.72 -7.70
C SER A 46 -9.48 1.43 -6.22
N VAL A 47 -8.98 0.31 -5.71
CA VAL A 47 -9.23 -0.16 -4.33
C VAL A 47 -8.91 0.92 -3.28
N GLY A 48 -9.83 1.23 -2.37
CA GLY A 48 -9.61 2.26 -1.34
C GLY A 48 -9.51 3.70 -1.85
N VAL A 49 -9.84 3.98 -3.12
CA VAL A 49 -9.87 5.36 -3.63
C VAL A 49 -11.06 6.12 -3.04
N ALA A 50 -10.79 7.29 -2.46
CA ALA A 50 -11.79 8.20 -1.92
C ALA A 50 -11.27 9.65 -1.91
N ARG A 51 -12.17 10.60 -1.61
CA ARG A 51 -11.81 12.02 -1.45
C ARG A 51 -11.26 12.29 -0.04
N GLN A 52 -9.96 12.06 0.13
CA GLN A 52 -9.22 12.16 1.39
C GLN A 52 -8.00 13.09 1.26
N TYR A 53 -7.24 13.30 2.34
CA TYR A 53 -6.01 14.09 2.25
C TYR A 53 -4.99 13.33 1.38
N CYS A 54 -4.43 14.02 0.40
CA CYS A 54 -3.44 13.46 -0.51
C CYS A 54 -2.12 14.18 -0.25
N GLY A 55 -1.18 13.52 0.43
CA GLY A 55 0.14 14.07 0.77
C GLY A 55 0.87 14.60 -0.47
N ALA A 56 0.84 13.84 -1.58
CA ALA A 56 1.46 14.22 -2.85
C ALA A 56 0.90 15.52 -3.47
N LEU A 57 -0.33 15.91 -3.14
CA LEU A 57 -0.96 17.14 -3.65
C LEU A 57 -1.12 18.23 -2.59
N GLY A 58 -0.76 17.96 -1.33
CA GLY A 58 -0.91 18.88 -0.21
C GLY A 58 -2.35 19.32 0.07
N LYS A 59 -3.36 18.54 -0.37
CA LYS A 59 -4.77 18.91 -0.26
C LYS A 59 -5.69 17.70 -0.28
N ARG A 60 -6.96 17.92 0.06
CA ARG A 60 -8.00 16.90 -0.16
C ARG A 60 -8.23 16.69 -1.66
N ALA A 61 -8.02 15.46 -2.11
CA ALA A 61 -8.18 15.05 -3.50
C ALA A 61 -8.67 13.61 -3.56
N ASN A 62 -9.05 13.16 -4.75
CA ASN A 62 -9.34 11.75 -4.96
C ASN A 62 -8.01 10.99 -5.04
N CYS A 63 -7.76 10.11 -4.07
CA CYS A 63 -6.51 9.36 -3.99
C CYS A 63 -6.68 8.02 -3.26
N GLN A 64 -5.72 7.12 -3.49
CA GLN A 64 -5.47 5.96 -2.64
C GLN A 64 -4.34 6.32 -1.66
N VAL A 65 -4.33 5.70 -0.50
CA VAL A 65 -3.24 5.85 0.49
C VAL A 65 -2.73 4.46 0.83
N ALA A 66 -1.41 4.26 0.73
CA ALA A 66 -0.75 3.09 1.31
C ALA A 66 -0.08 3.50 2.61
N VAL A 67 -0.22 2.67 3.64
CA VAL A 67 0.48 2.81 4.91
C VAL A 67 1.57 1.74 4.93
N SER A 68 2.80 2.15 5.21
CA SER A 68 3.99 1.30 5.11
C SER A 68 4.81 1.31 6.39
N VAL A 69 5.53 0.22 6.62
CA VAL A 69 6.59 0.13 7.62
C VAL A 69 7.93 0.12 6.91
N HIS A 70 8.83 0.99 7.35
CA HIS A 70 10.16 1.17 6.77
C HIS A 70 11.25 0.79 7.76
N ALA A 71 12.28 0.10 7.28
CA ALA A 71 13.60 0.04 7.91
C ALA A 71 14.34 1.34 7.60
N ALA A 72 14.90 2.00 8.61
CA ALA A 72 15.62 3.25 8.40
C ALA A 72 16.88 3.41 9.28
N THR A 73 17.80 4.20 8.75
CA THR A 73 18.98 4.77 9.40
C THR A 73 19.01 6.27 9.13
N ASP A 74 20.07 6.96 9.53
CA ASP A 74 20.31 8.37 9.17
C ASP A 74 20.49 8.63 7.66
N THR A 75 20.83 7.59 6.89
CA THR A 75 21.25 7.67 5.49
C THR A 75 20.44 6.78 4.54
N ALA A 76 19.56 5.93 5.07
CA ALA A 76 18.71 5.04 4.27
C ALA A 76 17.29 4.90 4.85
N SER A 77 16.32 4.69 3.96
CA SER A 77 14.95 4.28 4.30
C SER A 77 14.41 3.36 3.20
N CYS A 78 13.88 2.20 3.57
CA CYS A 78 13.28 1.25 2.63
C CYS A 78 11.95 0.68 3.17
N PRO A 79 10.89 0.61 2.33
CA PRO A 79 9.63 -0.01 2.73
C PRO A 79 9.80 -1.53 2.80
N LEU A 80 9.38 -2.13 3.92
CA LEU A 80 9.39 -3.58 4.12
C LEU A 80 8.03 -4.23 3.87
N GLU A 81 6.96 -3.56 4.31
CA GLU A 81 5.60 -4.03 4.19
C GLU A 81 4.67 -2.84 4.03
N TRP A 82 3.55 -3.02 3.32
CA TRP A 82 2.56 -1.98 3.13
C TRP A 82 1.19 -2.54 2.80
N GLU A 83 0.18 -1.84 3.31
CA GLU A 83 -1.23 -2.10 3.06
C GLU A 83 -1.95 -0.84 2.59
N LEU A 84 -3.02 -1.01 1.82
CA LEU A 84 -3.87 0.12 1.45
C LEU A 84 -4.77 0.50 2.62
N PHE A 85 -4.80 1.79 2.96
CA PHE A 85 -5.84 2.31 3.84
C PHE A 85 -7.19 2.19 3.14
N LEU A 86 -8.15 1.55 3.81
CA LEU A 86 -9.50 1.37 3.32
C LEU A 86 -10.44 2.39 4.01
N PRO A 87 -10.91 3.43 3.29
CA PRO A 87 -11.81 4.42 3.87
C PRO A 87 -13.14 3.80 4.33
N GLU A 88 -13.79 4.38 5.33
CA GLU A 88 -15.06 3.89 5.89
C GLU A 88 -16.16 3.70 4.82
N GLU A 89 -16.23 4.59 3.82
CA GLU A 89 -17.16 4.45 2.68
C GLU A 89 -16.96 3.16 1.85
N TRP A 90 -15.77 2.56 1.90
CA TRP A 90 -15.51 1.26 1.27
C TRP A 90 -15.89 0.10 2.19
N VAL A 91 -15.65 0.24 3.50
CA VAL A 91 -15.93 -0.82 4.48
C VAL A 91 -17.41 -1.21 4.45
N HIS A 92 -18.29 -0.24 4.25
CA HIS A 92 -19.75 -0.44 4.22
C HIS A 92 -20.34 -0.73 2.83
N ASP A 93 -19.52 -0.81 1.77
CA ASP A 93 -19.99 -1.11 0.40
C ASP A 93 -19.51 -2.51 -0.04
N ASP A 94 -20.24 -3.54 0.38
CA ASP A 94 -19.94 -4.94 0.08
C ASP A 94 -19.79 -5.21 -1.42
N ARG A 95 -20.66 -4.61 -2.24
CA ARG A 95 -20.63 -4.78 -3.69
C ARG A 95 -19.33 -4.21 -4.27
N ARG A 96 -18.88 -3.05 -3.78
CA ARG A 96 -17.61 -2.43 -4.19
C ARG A 96 -16.41 -3.23 -3.69
N ARG A 97 -16.44 -3.76 -2.47
CA ARG A 97 -15.39 -4.64 -1.91
C ARG A 97 -15.23 -5.93 -2.70
N GLN A 98 -16.34 -6.63 -2.96
CA GLN A 98 -16.34 -7.88 -3.74
C GLN A 98 -15.81 -7.66 -5.17
N ARG A 99 -16.26 -6.60 -5.85
CA ARG A 99 -15.78 -6.28 -7.21
C ARG A 99 -14.28 -5.96 -7.24
N ALA A 100 -13.74 -5.42 -6.15
CA ALA A 100 -12.33 -5.10 -5.99
C ALA A 100 -11.48 -6.28 -5.46
N GLY A 101 -12.10 -7.41 -5.09
CA GLY A 101 -11.41 -8.58 -4.53
C GLY A 101 -10.90 -8.37 -3.11
N ILE A 102 -11.52 -7.48 -2.32
CA ILE A 102 -11.21 -7.34 -0.89
C ILE A 102 -11.84 -8.53 -0.13
N PRO A 103 -11.09 -9.29 0.69
CA PRO A 103 -11.61 -10.37 1.53
C PRO A 103 -12.67 -9.91 2.55
N GLU A 104 -13.47 -10.85 3.07
CA GLU A 104 -14.47 -10.57 4.14
C GLU A 104 -13.82 -10.15 5.47
#